data_AF-A0A7J6KJ06-F1
#
_entry.id   AF-A0A7J6KJ06-F1
#
_cell.length_a   1.000
_cell.length_b   1.000
_cell.length_c   1.000
_cell.angle_alpha   90.00
_cell.angle_beta   90.00
_cell.angle_gamma   90.00
#
_symmetry.space_group_name_H-M   'P 1'
#
loop_
_entity.id
_entity.type
_entity.pdbx_description
1 polymer ?
#
loop_
_entity_poly.entity_id
_entity_poly.type
_entity_poly.pdbx_seq_one_letter_code
_entity_poly.pdbx_strand_id
1 'polypeptide(L)'
;HQYIQFGRHVKLNVDWDHPDMLEATRLLENISNRQLFKIAGIFTERYPGQRDLTKTAEEIAALTGGQVKPEEIECRSRKISWGMKDKNPMENIRFYAEKGSMRLSRTEFPNMLPRAFEDAETIVFLKSQDQSKRQATKAALDEWLQQQ
;
A
#
# COMPACT_ATOMS: atom_id res chain seq x y z
N HIS A 1 10.11 6.45 -30.01
CA HIS A 1 9.59 7.78 -30.36
C HIS A 1 8.31 8.17 -29.60
N GLN A 2 7.36 7.26 -29.32
CA GLN A 2 6.14 7.58 -28.55
C GLN A 2 6.36 7.90 -27.05
N TYR A 3 7.39 7.34 -26.41
CA TYR A 3 7.63 7.53 -24.96
C TYR A 3 8.02 8.96 -24.55
N ILE A 4 8.64 9.73 -25.47
CA ILE A 4 9.15 11.09 -25.19
C ILE A 4 8.00 12.08 -24.93
N GLN A 5 6.77 11.75 -25.34
CA GLN A 5 5.62 12.65 -25.19
C GLN A 5 4.91 12.52 -23.85
N PHE A 6 5.21 11.52 -23.00
CA PHE A 6 4.49 11.22 -21.74
C PHE A 6 4.92 12.09 -20.54
N GLY A 7 4.88 13.41 -20.67
CA GLY A 7 5.06 14.37 -19.56
C GLY A 7 3.73 14.80 -18.91
N ARG A 8 3.77 15.52 -17.78
CA ARG A 8 2.61 16.07 -17.03
C ARG A 8 1.61 16.91 -17.86
N HIS A 9 1.96 17.25 -19.10
CA HIS A 9 1.17 18.06 -20.03
C HIS A 9 0.63 17.29 -21.24
N VAL A 10 0.63 15.95 -21.20
CA VAL A 10 -0.09 15.17 -22.21
C VAL A 10 -1.57 15.50 -22.07
N LYS A 11 -2.08 16.36 -22.95
CA LYS A 11 -3.48 16.27 -23.33
C LYS A 11 -3.64 14.90 -23.96
N LEU A 12 -4.08 13.94 -23.18
CA LEU A 12 -4.57 12.68 -23.70
C LEU A 12 -5.67 13.08 -24.69
N ASN A 13 -5.44 12.89 -25.99
CA ASN A 13 -6.49 12.96 -27.01
C ASN A 13 -7.39 11.74 -26.81
N VAL A 14 -8.07 11.73 -25.68
CA VAL A 14 -9.06 10.73 -25.29
C VAL A 14 -10.40 11.33 -25.63
N ASP A 15 -11.16 10.60 -26.43
CA ASP A 15 -12.58 10.87 -26.62
C ASP A 15 -13.32 10.43 -25.35
N TRP A 16 -13.46 11.37 -24.41
CA TRP A 16 -14.07 11.11 -23.09
C TRP A 16 -15.57 10.80 -23.18
N ASP A 17 -16.20 11.10 -24.32
CA ASP A 17 -17.62 10.84 -24.59
C ASP A 17 -17.85 9.44 -25.20
N HIS A 18 -16.78 8.71 -25.54
CA HIS A 18 -16.88 7.34 -26.05
C HIS A 18 -17.46 6.40 -24.97
N PRO A 19 -18.38 5.48 -25.29
CA PRO A 19 -19.01 4.57 -24.31
C PRO A 19 -18.00 3.79 -23.45
N ASP A 20 -16.88 3.37 -24.03
CA ASP A 20 -15.81 2.64 -23.33
C ASP A 20 -15.10 3.49 -22.26
N MET A 21 -15.21 4.81 -22.32
CA MET A 21 -14.60 5.74 -21.35
C MET A 21 -15.52 6.05 -20.16
N LEU A 22 -16.76 5.58 -20.17
CA LEU A 22 -17.76 5.93 -19.16
C LEU A 22 -17.29 5.61 -17.73
N GLU A 23 -16.65 4.45 -17.52
CA GLU A 23 -16.12 4.07 -16.20
C GLU A 23 -14.96 4.98 -15.77
N ALA A 24 -14.03 5.27 -16.69
CA ALA A 24 -12.90 6.15 -16.42
C ALA A 24 -13.37 7.58 -16.08
N THR A 25 -14.31 8.12 -16.85
CA THR A 25 -14.94 9.43 -16.60
C THR A 25 -15.60 9.46 -15.23
N ARG A 26 -16.39 8.43 -14.89
CA ARG A 26 -17.02 8.31 -13.56
C ARG A 26 -16.01 8.26 -12.41
N LEU A 27 -14.89 7.56 -12.57
CA LEU A 27 -13.84 7.53 -11.55
C LEU A 27 -13.17 8.90 -11.35
N LEU A 28 -12.93 9.65 -12.44
CA LEU A 28 -12.37 11.01 -12.37
C LEU A 28 -13.35 12.01 -11.74
N GLU A 29 -14.64 11.87 -12.02
CA GLU A 29 -15.70 12.64 -11.35
C GLU A 29 -15.74 12.34 -9.85
N ASN A 30 -15.66 11.07 -9.45
CA ASN A 30 -15.59 10.68 -8.04
C ASN A 30 -14.38 11.33 -7.34
N ILE A 31 -13.22 11.39 -8.00
CA ILE A 31 -12.02 12.07 -7.47
C ILE A 31 -12.31 13.57 -7.28
N SER A 32 -12.85 14.22 -8.30
CA SER A 32 -13.18 15.65 -8.29
C SER A 32 -14.19 16.00 -7.19
N ASN A 33 -15.17 15.12 -6.98
CA ASN A 33 -16.22 15.24 -5.97
C ASN A 33 -15.80 14.71 -4.58
N ARG A 34 -14.54 14.29 -4.40
CA ARG A 34 -14.02 13.68 -3.16
C ARG A 34 -14.76 12.43 -2.68
N GLN A 35 -15.43 11.73 -3.60
CA GLN A 35 -16.07 10.42 -3.39
C GLN A 35 -15.02 9.30 -3.50
N LEU A 36 -13.92 9.46 -2.75
CA LEU A 36 -12.79 8.53 -2.72
C LEU A 36 -13.08 7.35 -1.81
N PHE A 37 -12.55 6.17 -2.15
CA PHE A 37 -12.57 4.99 -1.30
C PHE A 37 -12.11 5.33 0.13
N LYS A 38 -12.75 4.72 1.12
CA LYS A 38 -12.50 5.00 2.53
C LYS A 38 -11.55 3.98 3.12
N ILE A 39 -10.60 4.45 3.90
CA ILE A 39 -9.71 3.57 4.67
C ILE A 39 -10.53 2.94 5.81
N ALA A 40 -10.56 1.62 5.85
CA ALA A 40 -11.12 0.81 6.94
C ALA A 40 -10.07 0.57 8.03
N GLY A 41 -8.81 0.31 7.63
CA GLY A 41 -7.69 0.18 8.54
C GLY A 41 -6.37 -0.08 7.83
N ILE A 42 -5.32 -0.26 8.63
CA ILE A 42 -3.94 -0.42 8.19
C ILE A 42 -3.28 -1.46 9.10
N PHE A 43 -2.49 -2.37 8.54
CA PHE A 43 -1.67 -3.30 9.32
C PHE A 43 -0.29 -3.48 8.68
N THR A 44 0.69 -3.87 9.50
CA THR A 44 2.07 -4.09 9.07
C THR A 44 2.29 -5.57 8.80
N GLU A 45 2.98 -5.86 7.71
CA GLU A 45 3.44 -7.18 7.32
C GLU A 45 4.96 -7.25 7.43
N ARG A 46 5.45 -8.24 8.15
CA ARG A 46 6.89 -8.46 8.32
C ARG A 46 7.58 -8.96 7.04
N TYR A 47 6.83 -9.62 6.15
CA TYR A 47 7.37 -10.20 4.92
C TYR A 47 6.58 -9.69 3.70
N PRO A 48 7.04 -8.59 3.06
CA PRO A 48 6.33 -7.97 1.96
C PRO A 48 6.03 -8.90 0.79
N GLY A 49 4.77 -8.93 0.36
CA GLY A 49 4.35 -9.62 -0.86
C GLY A 49 4.18 -11.13 -0.70
N GLN A 50 4.14 -11.65 0.53
CA GLN A 50 3.73 -13.03 0.79
C GLN A 50 2.22 -13.19 0.90
N ARG A 51 1.48 -12.12 1.23
CA ARG A 51 0.03 -12.17 1.44
C ARG A 51 -0.72 -12.02 0.11
N ASP A 52 -1.66 -12.93 -0.13
CA ASP A 52 -2.64 -12.77 -1.21
C ASP A 52 -3.68 -11.73 -0.78
N LEU A 53 -3.61 -10.55 -1.41
CA LEU A 53 -4.46 -9.40 -1.09
C LEU A 53 -5.92 -9.62 -1.51
N THR A 54 -6.17 -10.42 -2.55
CA THR A 54 -7.52 -10.76 -3.00
C THR A 54 -8.18 -11.67 -1.98
N LYS A 55 -7.46 -12.73 -1.58
CA LYS A 55 -7.91 -13.64 -0.52
C LYS A 55 -8.12 -12.91 0.81
N THR A 56 -7.23 -11.97 1.14
CA THR A 56 -7.38 -11.13 2.34
C THR A 56 -8.68 -10.32 2.31
N ALA A 57 -9.03 -9.74 1.16
CA ALA A 57 -10.29 -9.02 1.01
C ALA A 57 -11.52 -9.94 1.17
N GLU A 58 -11.46 -11.17 0.64
CA GLU A 58 -12.51 -12.19 0.80
C GLU A 58 -12.68 -12.60 2.27
N GLU A 59 -11.57 -12.88 2.96
CA GLU A 59 -11.57 -13.27 4.38
C GLU A 59 -12.16 -12.16 5.27
N ILE A 60 -11.78 -10.90 5.03
CA ILE A 60 -12.35 -9.75 5.76
C ILE A 60 -13.84 -9.58 5.42
N ALA A 61 -14.23 -9.69 4.16
CA ALA A 61 -15.63 -9.56 3.75
C ALA A 61 -16.52 -10.64 4.39
N ALA A 62 -16.03 -11.88 4.49
CA ALA A 62 -16.76 -12.98 5.12
C ALA A 62 -17.11 -12.69 6.60
N LEU A 63 -16.23 -12.00 7.32
CA LEU A 63 -16.45 -11.60 8.72
C LEU A 63 -17.45 -10.44 8.87
N THR A 64 -17.85 -9.76 7.79
CA THR A 64 -18.88 -8.71 7.85
C THR A 64 -20.32 -9.25 7.92
N GLY A 65 -20.51 -10.57 7.92
CA GLY A 65 -21.85 -11.18 7.94
C GLY A 65 -22.69 -10.84 6.70
N GLY A 66 -22.05 -10.57 5.56
CA GLY A 66 -22.71 -10.25 4.29
C GLY A 66 -23.05 -8.77 4.08
N GLN A 67 -22.68 -7.88 5.02
CA GLN A 67 -22.90 -6.43 4.86
C GLN A 67 -22.04 -5.81 3.74
N VAL A 68 -20.87 -6.41 3.47
CA VAL A 68 -19.91 -5.94 2.47
C VAL A 68 -19.49 -7.13 1.61
N LYS A 69 -19.52 -6.94 0.28
CA LYS A 69 -19.02 -7.97 -0.64
C LYS A 69 -17.50 -7.87 -0.82
N PRO A 70 -16.79 -8.97 -1.16
CA PRO A 70 -15.35 -8.93 -1.40
C PRO A 70 -14.93 -7.89 -2.42
N GLU A 71 -15.71 -7.67 -3.49
CA GLU A 71 -15.35 -6.73 -4.56
C GLU A 71 -15.44 -5.26 -4.12
N GLU A 72 -16.13 -5.00 -3.01
CA GLU A 72 -16.20 -3.67 -2.38
C GLU A 72 -14.97 -3.38 -1.51
N ILE A 73 -14.14 -4.37 -1.20
CA ILE A 73 -12.90 -4.23 -0.44
C ILE A 73 -11.72 -4.24 -1.40
N GLU A 74 -10.79 -3.32 -1.20
CA GLU A 74 -9.55 -3.22 -1.95
C GLU A 74 -8.37 -3.20 -0.97
N CYS A 75 -7.52 -4.21 -1.05
CA CYS A 75 -6.30 -4.29 -0.26
C CYS A 75 -5.10 -3.83 -1.08
N ARG A 76 -4.31 -2.88 -0.56
CA ARG A 76 -3.08 -2.39 -1.21
C ARG A 76 -1.92 -2.45 -0.25
N SER A 77 -0.89 -3.19 -0.62
CA SER A 77 0.37 -3.26 0.12
C SER A 77 1.40 -2.30 -0.44
N ARG A 78 2.08 -1.57 0.44
CA ARG A 78 3.26 -0.75 0.10
C ARG A 78 4.47 -1.25 0.86
N LYS A 79 5.59 -1.41 0.16
CA LYS A 79 6.87 -1.75 0.77
C LYS A 79 7.53 -0.51 1.35
N ILE A 80 7.98 -0.59 2.59
CA ILE A 80 8.74 0.43 3.28
C ILE A 80 10.12 -0.15 3.50
N SER A 81 11.12 0.35 2.79
CA SER A 81 12.50 -0.15 2.90
C SER A 81 13.51 0.99 2.92
N TRP A 82 14.72 0.66 3.36
CA TRP A 82 15.85 1.58 3.38
C TRP A 82 16.56 1.71 2.02
N GLY A 83 15.86 1.41 0.92
CA GLY A 83 16.37 1.52 -0.44
C GLY A 83 17.20 0.34 -0.92
N MET A 84 17.41 -0.68 -0.07
CA MET A 84 18.19 -1.89 -0.39
C MET A 84 17.45 -3.20 -0.06
N LYS A 85 16.11 -3.23 -0.19
CA LYS A 85 15.25 -4.33 0.32
C LYS A 85 15.56 -4.55 1.81
N ASP A 86 15.57 -5.79 2.29
CA ASP A 86 15.90 -6.13 3.69
C ASP A 86 17.40 -6.03 4.05
N LYS A 87 18.23 -5.37 3.24
CA LYS A 87 19.66 -5.18 3.57
C LYS A 87 19.89 -3.88 4.32
N ASN A 88 20.80 -3.93 5.29
CA ASN A 88 21.31 -2.73 5.96
C ASN A 88 22.13 -1.88 4.97
N PRO A 89 21.67 -0.67 4.59
CA PRO A 89 22.46 0.16 3.68
C PRO A 89 23.78 0.63 4.30
N MET A 90 23.88 0.70 5.63
CA MET A 90 25.09 1.16 6.33
C MET A 90 26.29 0.27 6.07
N GLU A 91 26.08 -1.02 5.77
CA GLU A 91 27.16 -1.96 5.43
C GLU A 91 27.82 -1.65 4.08
N ASN A 92 27.13 -0.89 3.23
CA ASN A 92 27.64 -0.45 1.92
C ASN A 92 28.29 0.94 1.96
N ILE A 93 28.32 1.59 3.13
CA ILE A 93 28.91 2.91 3.32
C ILE A 93 30.34 2.76 3.86
N ARG A 94 31.28 3.53 3.30
CA ARG A 94 32.64 3.64 3.80
C ARG A 94 32.79 4.93 4.59
N PHE A 95 33.33 4.82 5.79
CA PHE A 95 33.61 5.93 6.70
C PHE A 95 35.10 6.22 6.69
N TYR A 96 35.47 7.45 7.02
CA TYR A 96 36.86 7.87 7.13
C TYR A 96 37.11 8.47 8.51
N ALA A 97 38.23 8.09 9.12
CA ALA A 97 38.76 8.66 10.33
C ALA A 97 40.23 9.05 10.09
N GLU A 98 40.82 9.75 11.06
CA GLU A 98 42.24 10.16 11.01
C GLU A 98 43.20 8.98 10.72
N LYS A 99 42.83 7.76 11.16
CA LYS A 99 43.60 6.52 10.95
C LYS A 99 43.29 5.78 9.64
N GLY A 100 42.46 6.35 8.77
CA GLY A 100 42.11 5.77 7.46
C GLY A 100 40.62 5.42 7.31
N SER A 101 40.30 4.63 6.28
CA SER A 101 38.92 4.26 5.97
C SER A 101 38.47 2.99 6.69
N MET A 102 37.22 2.95 7.14
CA MET A 102 36.62 1.80 7.80
C MET A 102 35.18 1.54 7.30
N ARG A 103 34.65 0.37 7.63
CA ARG A 103 33.23 0.04 7.47
C ARG A 103 32.64 -0.19 8.85
N LEU A 104 31.41 0.24 9.04
CA LEU A 104 30.67 0.01 10.27
C LEU A 104 29.80 -1.23 10.09
N SER A 105 29.94 -2.16 11.00
CA SER A 105 29.15 -3.38 11.14
C SER A 105 27.95 -3.13 12.06
N ARG A 106 26.89 -3.93 11.88
CA ARG A 106 25.72 -3.88 12.76
C ARG A 106 26.08 -4.07 14.24
N THR A 107 27.11 -4.86 14.52
CA THR A 107 27.61 -5.15 15.88
C THR A 107 28.19 -3.94 16.60
N GLU A 108 28.59 -2.88 15.88
CA GLU A 108 29.08 -1.64 16.48
C GLU A 108 27.94 -0.72 16.95
N PHE A 109 26.72 -0.90 16.44
CA PHE A 109 25.55 -0.08 16.78
C PHE A 109 24.26 -0.90 17.01
N PRO A 110 24.27 -1.90 17.90
CA PRO A 110 23.17 -2.85 18.04
C PRO A 110 21.85 -2.20 18.47
N ASN A 111 21.93 -1.10 19.22
CA ASN A 111 20.76 -0.40 19.78
C ASN A 111 20.25 0.75 18.90
N MET A 112 21.00 1.13 17.85
CA MET A 112 20.66 2.28 16.98
C MET A 112 20.00 1.84 15.67
N LEU A 113 20.21 0.59 15.26
CA LEU A 113 19.70 0.06 14.00
C LEU A 113 18.37 -0.70 14.17
N PRO A 114 17.42 -0.56 13.22
CA PRO A 114 16.18 -1.32 13.24
C PRO A 114 16.44 -2.82 13.08
N ARG A 115 15.53 -3.66 13.58
CA ARG A 115 15.65 -5.12 13.50
C ARG A 115 15.57 -5.63 12.06
N ALA A 116 14.66 -5.07 11.26
CA ALA A 116 14.51 -5.30 9.83
C ALA A 116 14.76 -4.00 9.04
N PHE A 117 15.15 -4.11 7.78
CA PHE A 117 15.35 -2.95 6.88
C PHE A 117 14.30 -2.86 5.78
N GLU A 118 13.37 -3.81 5.77
CA GLU A 118 12.22 -3.84 4.90
C GLU A 118 11.00 -4.39 5.65
N ASP A 119 9.92 -3.62 5.62
CA ASP A 119 8.59 -4.00 6.07
C ASP A 119 7.59 -3.70 4.96
N ALA A 120 6.35 -4.18 5.10
CA ALA A 120 5.24 -3.72 4.28
C ALA A 120 4.09 -3.24 5.15
N GLU A 121 3.32 -2.32 4.59
CA GLU A 121 2.09 -1.84 5.20
C GLU A 121 0.95 -2.09 4.22
N THR A 122 -0.05 -2.83 4.67
CA THR A 122 -1.24 -3.11 3.87
C THR A 122 -2.38 -2.23 4.36
N ILE A 123 -2.93 -1.47 3.42
CA ILE A 123 -4.06 -0.58 3.63
C ILE A 123 -5.31 -1.27 3.07
N VAL A 124 -6.34 -1.35 3.90
CA VAL A 124 -7.64 -1.90 3.53
C VAL A 124 -8.58 -0.74 3.22
N PHE A 125 -9.03 -0.66 1.97
CA PHE A 125 -9.99 0.32 1.49
C PHE A 125 -11.36 -0.31 1.31
N LEU A 126 -12.40 0.45 1.62
CA LEU A 126 -13.77 0.18 1.23
C LEU A 126 -14.14 1.12 0.07
N LYS A 127 -14.63 0.58 -1.04
CA LYS A 127 -15.01 1.35 -2.23
C LYS A 127 -16.25 2.22 -2.00
N SER A 128 -17.11 1.81 -1.08
CA SER A 128 -18.32 2.55 -0.69
C SER A 128 -18.05 3.76 0.21
N GLN A 129 -18.91 4.77 0.11
CA GLN A 129 -18.96 5.91 1.05
C GLN A 129 -19.82 5.60 2.30
N ASP A 130 -20.51 4.47 2.32
CA ASP A 130 -21.42 4.09 3.39
C ASP A 130 -20.69 3.89 4.73
N GLN A 131 -21.10 4.68 5.72
CA GLN A 131 -20.51 4.67 7.05
C GLN A 131 -20.77 3.36 7.81
N SER A 132 -21.95 2.75 7.63
CA SER A 132 -22.29 1.47 8.25
C SER A 132 -21.39 0.37 7.71
N LYS A 133 -21.25 0.29 6.38
CA LYS A 133 -20.33 -0.65 5.74
C LYS A 133 -18.90 -0.43 6.22
N ARG A 134 -18.45 0.82 6.33
CA ARG A 134 -17.10 1.14 6.81
C ARG A 134 -16.85 0.64 8.24
N GLN A 135 -17.82 0.83 9.14
CA GLN A 135 -17.72 0.35 10.51
C GLN A 135 -17.70 -1.18 10.57
N ALA A 136 -18.54 -1.85 9.77
CA ALA A 136 -18.52 -3.31 9.65
C ALA A 136 -17.18 -3.83 9.11
N THR A 137 -16.62 -3.24 8.05
CA THR A 137 -15.30 -3.60 7.52
C THR A 137 -14.20 -3.38 8.54
N LYS A 138 -14.26 -2.30 9.33
CA LYS A 138 -13.28 -2.04 10.38
C LYS A 138 -13.33 -3.12 11.48
N ALA A 139 -14.52 -3.44 11.98
CA ALA A 139 -14.68 -4.48 12.99
C ALA A 139 -14.22 -5.86 12.48
N ALA A 140 -14.59 -6.21 11.24
CA ALA A 140 -14.15 -7.43 10.58
C ALA A 140 -12.62 -7.49 10.40
N LEU A 141 -11.97 -6.36 10.07
CA LEU A 141 -10.52 -6.28 9.99
C LEU A 141 -9.87 -6.50 11.37
N ASP A 142 -10.39 -5.86 12.41
CA ASP A 142 -9.87 -6.01 13.78
C ASP A 142 -9.98 -7.46 14.25
N GLU A 143 -11.10 -8.13 13.95
CA GLU A 143 -11.29 -9.57 14.22
C GLU A 143 -10.34 -10.44 13.40
N TRP A 144 -10.24 -10.20 12.09
CA TRP A 144 -9.34 -10.94 11.21
C TRP A 144 -7.89 -10.86 11.69
N LEU A 145 -7.44 -9.67 12.13
CA LEU A 145 -6.09 -9.46 12.67
C LEU A 145 -5.81 -10.25 13.94
N GLN A 146 -6.82 -10.54 14.77
CA GLN A 146 -6.67 -11.39 15.96
C GLN A 146 -6.50 -12.88 15.62
N GLN A 147 -6.89 -13.28 14.41
CA GLN A 147 -6.80 -14.67 13.93
C GLN A 147 -5.49 -14.95 13.16
N GLN A 148 -4.67 -13.93 12.88
CA GLN A 148 -3.38 -14.04 12.18
C GLN A 148 -2.22 -14.36 13.13
#